data_AF-A0AAJ1X2G5-F1
#
_entry.id   AF-A0AAJ1X2G5-F1
#
_cell.length_a   1.000
_cell.length_b   1.000
_cell.length_c   1.000
_cell.angle_alpha   90.00
_cell.angle_beta   90.00
_cell.angle_gamma   90.00
#
_symmetry.space_group_name_H-M   'P 1'
#
loop_
_entity.id
_entity.type
_entity.pdbx_description
1 polymer ?
#
loop_
_entity_poly.entity_id
_entity_poly.type
_entity_poly.pdbx_seq_one_letter_code
_entity_poly.pdbx_strand_id
1 'polypeptide(L)'
;MLALTDTWVVVQVLTDGYYLDEVALHRLQDLERVSKDPVPDFTRRVVDGLGVPVATFDAAPDATLTTLLRQIAERGELVMLDKRVAPDYVQVEVGNILSVGKKHLVLHAIAGDGTWAAGPGRRALARIERVSFGGRYLAAIQRFGHPTPPRSTGTSPPDPHP
;
A
#
# COMPACT_ATOMS: atom_id res chain seq x y z
N MET A 1 13.27 -3.62 -8.41
CA MET A 1 12.34 -3.16 -9.47
C MET A 1 11.86 -1.76 -9.14
N LEU A 2 11.91 -0.84 -10.11
CA LEU A 2 11.51 0.55 -9.96
C LEU A 2 10.63 0.89 -11.17
N ALA A 3 9.39 1.30 -10.94
CA ALA A 3 8.50 1.77 -11.99
C ALA A 3 8.17 3.24 -11.73
N LEU A 4 8.10 4.04 -12.79
CA LEU A 4 7.81 5.46 -12.71
C LEU A 4 6.55 5.74 -13.52
N THR A 5 5.63 6.48 -12.91
CA THR A 5 4.46 7.06 -13.58
C THR A 5 4.56 8.58 -13.54
N ASP A 6 3.63 9.29 -14.18
CA ASP A 6 3.65 10.76 -14.21
C ASP A 6 3.59 11.42 -12.82
N THR A 7 3.06 10.71 -11.81
CA THR A 7 2.80 11.29 -10.48
C THR A 7 3.26 10.42 -9.32
N TRP A 8 3.68 9.18 -9.57
CA TRP A 8 4.08 8.22 -8.55
C TRP A 8 5.34 7.45 -8.98
N VAL A 9 6.14 7.06 -8.00
CA VAL A 9 7.20 6.07 -8.16
C VAL A 9 6.84 4.83 -7.35
N VAL A 10 7.05 3.67 -7.96
CA VAL A 10 6.94 2.36 -7.31
C VAL A 10 8.36 1.90 -7.03
N VAL A 11 8.66 1.63 -5.76
CA VAL A 11 9.98 1.17 -5.33
C VAL A 11 9.83 -0.10 -4.49
N GLN A 12 10.85 -0.96 -4.55
CA GLN A 12 11.01 -2.01 -3.55
C GLN A 12 11.84 -1.46 -2.40
N VAL A 13 11.39 -1.75 -1.18
CA VAL A 13 12.06 -1.32 0.05
C VAL A 13 12.91 -2.46 0.58
N LEU A 14 14.15 -2.11 0.95
CA LEU A 14 15.08 -3.02 1.59
C LEU A 14 15.03 -2.82 3.11
N THR A 15 14.89 -3.88 3.88
CA THR A 15 15.21 -3.89 5.32
C THR A 15 16.69 -4.24 5.51
N ASP A 16 17.32 -3.63 6.51
CA ASP A 16 18.73 -3.82 6.85
C ASP A 16 19.69 -3.62 5.67
N GLY A 17 19.27 -2.89 4.65
CA GLY A 17 20.04 -2.60 3.43
C GLY A 17 20.11 -3.73 2.40
N TYR A 18 19.60 -4.93 2.71
CA TYR A 18 19.86 -6.11 1.87
C TYR A 18 18.65 -7.04 1.67
N TYR A 19 17.63 -6.97 2.52
CA TYR A 19 16.44 -7.84 2.41
C TYR A 19 15.32 -7.10 1.72
N LEU A 20 14.91 -7.55 0.54
CA LEU A 20 13.67 -7.08 -0.08
C LEU A 20 12.49 -7.43 0.82
N ASP A 21 11.74 -6.42 1.23
CA ASP A 21 10.67 -6.58 2.21
C ASP A 21 9.33 -6.19 1.58
N GLU A 22 9.11 -4.91 1.34
CA GLU A 22 7.83 -4.39 0.84
C GLU A 22 7.96 -3.69 -0.52
N VAL A 23 6.82 -3.47 -1.17
CA VAL A 23 6.68 -2.53 -2.27
C VAL A 23 6.04 -1.27 -1.73
N ALA A 24 6.60 -0.11 -2.07
CA ALA A 24 6.08 1.19 -1.71
C ALA A 24 5.79 2.04 -2.96
N LEU A 25 4.61 2.64 -2.99
CA LEU A 25 4.24 3.70 -3.93
C LEU A 25 4.47 5.03 -3.21
N HIS A 26 5.32 5.88 -3.77
CA HIS A 26 5.54 7.24 -3.28
C HIS A 26 5.06 8.27 -4.30
N ARG A 27 4.42 9.32 -3.81
CA ARG A 27 4.02 10.43 -4.67
C ARG A 27 5.24 11.25 -5.05
N LEU A 28 5.42 11.52 -6.33
CA LEU A 28 6.63 12.20 -6.85
C LEU A 28 6.83 13.59 -6.23
N GLN A 29 5.75 14.36 -6.05
CA GLN A 29 5.82 15.72 -5.48
C GLN A 29 6.28 15.73 -4.01
N ASP A 30 6.15 14.60 -3.30
CA ASP A 30 6.48 14.48 -1.87
C ASP A 30 7.90 13.90 -1.68
N LEU A 31 8.64 13.63 -2.76
CA LEU A 31 10.03 13.17 -2.72
C LEU A 31 10.99 14.37 -2.73
N GLU A 32 11.73 14.52 -1.64
CA GLU A 32 12.73 15.59 -1.52
C GLU A 32 14.03 15.27 -2.26
N ARG A 33 14.52 14.03 -2.13
CA ARG A 33 15.82 13.63 -2.70
C ARG A 33 15.87 12.15 -3.06
N VAL A 34 16.47 11.86 -4.22
CA VAL A 34 16.88 10.52 -4.63
C VAL A 34 18.41 10.49 -4.68
N SER A 35 19.02 9.49 -4.06
CA SER A 35 20.48 9.30 -4.06
C SER A 35 20.81 7.95 -4.66
N LYS A 36 21.92 7.88 -5.41
CA LYS A 36 22.43 6.61 -5.92
C LYS A 36 22.97 5.78 -4.77
N ASP A 37 22.75 4.47 -4.83
CA ASP A 37 23.44 3.51 -3.98
C ASP A 37 24.96 3.67 -4.20
N PRO A 38 25.78 3.85 -3.15
CA PRO A 38 27.22 3.93 -3.28
C PRO A 38 27.87 2.62 -3.77
N VAL A 39 27.19 1.47 -3.62
CA VAL A 39 27.72 0.13 -3.96
C VAL A 39 26.68 -0.74 -4.70
N PRO A 40 26.16 -0.27 -5.85
CA PRO A 40 24.98 -0.86 -6.49
C PRO A 40 25.17 -2.33 -6.92
N ASP A 41 26.38 -2.70 -7.34
CA ASP A 41 26.69 -4.06 -7.76
C ASP A 41 26.73 -5.04 -6.59
N PHE A 42 27.21 -4.60 -5.42
CA PHE A 42 27.21 -5.42 -4.20
C PHE A 42 25.78 -5.65 -3.72
N THR A 43 24.99 -4.58 -3.61
CA THR A 43 23.59 -4.64 -3.20
C THR A 43 22.79 -5.56 -4.12
N ARG A 44 22.94 -5.41 -5.45
CA ARG A 44 22.28 -6.30 -6.43
C ARG A 44 22.67 -7.76 -6.22
N ARG A 45 23.97 -8.06 -6.09
CA ARG A 45 24.43 -9.45 -5.88
C ARG A 45 23.90 -10.06 -4.59
N VAL A 46 23.86 -9.29 -3.50
CA VAL A 46 23.31 -9.76 -2.22
C VAL A 46 21.81 -10.03 -2.36
N VAL A 47 21.06 -9.10 -2.95
CA VAL A 47 19.63 -9.24 -3.20
C VAL A 47 19.33 -10.46 -4.07
N ASP A 48 20.03 -10.63 -5.19
CA ASP A 48 19.86 -11.76 -6.11
C ASP A 48 20.25 -13.09 -5.45
N GLY A 49 21.26 -13.09 -4.57
CA GLY A 49 21.79 -14.27 -3.90
C GLY A 49 20.97 -14.76 -2.69
N LEU A 50 20.17 -13.90 -2.06
CA LEU A 50 19.39 -14.26 -0.87
C LEU A 50 18.18 -15.16 -1.17
N GLY A 51 17.68 -15.16 -2.40
CA GLY A 51 16.62 -16.10 -2.85
C GLY A 51 15.28 -16.00 -2.10
N VAL A 52 15.06 -14.94 -1.33
CA VAL A 52 13.83 -14.72 -0.54
C VAL A 52 12.71 -14.28 -1.49
N PRO A 53 11.46 -14.74 -1.32
CA PRO A 53 10.33 -14.30 -2.13
C PRO A 53 10.15 -12.78 -2.04
N VAL A 54 10.22 -12.13 -3.19
CA VAL A 54 10.09 -10.68 -3.33
C VAL A 54 8.65 -10.38 -3.73
N ALA A 55 7.99 -9.45 -3.05
CA ALA A 55 6.77 -8.86 -3.58
C ALA A 55 7.09 -8.14 -4.91
N THR A 56 6.59 -8.69 -6.01
CA THR A 56 6.70 -8.06 -7.34
C THR A 56 5.40 -7.36 -7.68
N PHE A 57 5.53 -6.23 -8.36
CA PHE A 57 4.42 -5.36 -8.70
C PHE A 57 4.69 -4.62 -9.99
N ASP A 58 4.24 -5.21 -11.09
CA ASP A 58 4.40 -4.61 -12.41
C ASP A 58 3.41 -3.46 -12.57
N ALA A 59 3.94 -2.27 -12.83
CA ALA A 59 3.18 -1.06 -13.10
C ALA A 59 3.45 -0.61 -14.53
N ALA A 60 2.38 -0.35 -15.29
CA ALA A 60 2.51 0.27 -16.60
C ALA A 60 3.04 1.72 -16.44
N PRO A 61 3.86 2.24 -17.36
CA PRO A 61 4.40 3.60 -17.26
C PRO A 61 3.33 4.70 -17.18
N ASP A 62 2.18 4.48 -17.81
CA ASP A 62 1.02 5.38 -17.83
C ASP A 62 -0.01 5.07 -16.72
N ALA A 63 0.32 4.17 -15.80
CA ALA A 63 -0.61 3.77 -14.75
C ALA A 63 -0.90 4.93 -13.80
N THR A 64 -2.19 5.21 -13.63
CA THR A 64 -2.66 6.15 -12.61
C THR A 64 -2.60 5.50 -11.22
N LEU A 65 -2.51 6.31 -10.15
CA LEU A 65 -2.66 5.81 -8.77
C LEU A 65 -3.92 4.97 -8.60
N THR A 66 -5.04 5.39 -9.20
CA THR A 66 -6.30 4.66 -9.13
C THR A 66 -6.16 3.24 -9.70
N THR A 67 -5.45 3.10 -10.82
CA THR A 67 -5.19 1.81 -11.47
C THR A 67 -4.31 0.94 -10.59
N LEU A 68 -3.21 1.49 -10.04
CA LEU A 68 -2.30 0.75 -9.17
C LEU A 68 -3.01 0.26 -7.89
N LEU A 69 -3.81 1.12 -7.25
CA LEU A 69 -4.58 0.76 -6.05
C LEU A 69 -5.66 -0.29 -6.34
N ARG A 70 -6.24 -0.32 -7.55
CA ARG A 70 -7.17 -1.38 -7.95
C ARG A 70 -6.46 -2.72 -8.08
N GLN A 71 -5.29 -2.75 -8.71
CA GLN A 71 -4.48 -3.96 -8.82
C GLN A 71 -4.13 -4.52 -7.44
N ILE A 72 -3.77 -3.65 -6.48
CA ILE A 72 -3.51 -4.05 -5.09
C ILE A 72 -4.80 -4.58 -4.42
N ALA A 73 -5.94 -3.90 -4.60
CA ALA A 73 -7.22 -4.31 -4.05
C ALA A 73 -7.68 -5.69 -4.58
N GLU A 74 -7.43 -5.98 -5.85
CA GLU A 74 -7.74 -7.25 -6.52
C GLU A 74 -6.91 -8.41 -5.95
N ARG A 75 -5.66 -8.16 -5.56
CA ARG A 75 -4.81 -9.13 -4.86
C ARG A 75 -5.30 -9.43 -3.44
N GLY A 76 -6.11 -8.54 -2.86
CA GLY A 76 -6.63 -8.69 -1.50
C GLY A 76 -5.56 -8.58 -0.43
N GLU A 77 -4.46 -7.90 -0.74
CA GLU A 77 -3.33 -7.68 0.16
C GLU A 77 -3.68 -6.60 1.20
N LEU A 78 -3.16 -6.76 2.42
CA LEU A 78 -3.11 -5.65 3.36
C LEU A 78 -2.22 -4.55 2.80
N VAL A 79 -2.65 -3.32 3.00
CA VAL A 79 -1.88 -2.12 2.69
C VAL A 79 -1.66 -1.29 3.93
N MET A 80 -0.54 -0.57 3.95
CA MET A 80 -0.27 0.52 4.86
C MET A 80 -0.40 1.84 4.08
N LEU A 81 -1.25 2.73 4.55
CA LEU A 81 -1.47 4.06 3.98
C LEU A 81 -0.88 5.13 4.89
N ASP A 82 0.07 5.89 4.35
CA ASP A 82 0.57 7.10 5.00
C ASP A 82 -0.23 8.28 4.48
N LYS A 83 -0.91 8.98 5.39
CA LYS A 83 -1.76 10.12 5.07
C LYS A 83 -1.29 11.36 5.79
N ARG A 84 -1.01 12.43 5.05
CA ARG A 84 -0.76 13.73 5.67
C ARG A 84 -2.08 14.34 6.15
N VAL A 85 -2.13 14.58 7.46
CA VAL A 85 -3.29 15.16 8.14
C VAL A 85 -2.99 16.58 8.65
N ALA A 86 -1.71 16.90 8.90
CA ALA A 86 -1.19 18.25 9.12
C ALA A 86 0.25 18.33 8.57
N PRO A 87 0.86 19.52 8.41
CA PRO A 87 2.20 19.67 7.84
C PRO A 87 3.26 18.75 8.46
N ASP A 88 3.23 18.60 9.78
CA ASP A 88 4.20 17.79 10.54
C ASP A 88 3.59 16.51 11.13
N TYR A 89 2.42 16.10 10.63
CA TYR A 89 1.72 14.92 11.15
C TYR A 89 1.21 14.02 10.03
N VAL A 90 1.78 12.82 9.99
CA VAL A 90 1.38 11.72 9.11
C VAL A 90 0.64 10.68 9.95
N GLN A 91 -0.59 10.38 9.53
CA GLN A 91 -1.37 9.29 10.08
C GLN A 91 -1.13 8.04 9.25
N VAL A 92 -0.75 6.95 9.92
CA VAL A 92 -0.58 5.63 9.30
C VAL A 92 -1.84 4.79 9.57
N GLU A 93 -2.37 4.16 8.52
CA GLU A 93 -3.50 3.23 8.63
C GLU A 93 -3.17 1.92 7.91
N VAL A 94 -3.46 0.78 8.53
CA VAL A 94 -3.31 -0.54 7.91
C VAL A 94 -4.68 -1.12 7.61
N GLY A 95 -4.86 -1.79 6.47
CA GLY A 95 -6.12 -2.46 6.18
C GLY A 95 -6.24 -3.02 4.77
N ASN A 96 -7.44 -3.48 4.42
CA ASN A 96 -7.76 -3.97 3.07
C ASN A 96 -8.47 -2.89 2.25
N ILE A 97 -8.00 -2.68 1.02
CA ILE A 97 -8.72 -1.86 0.06
C ILE A 97 -9.90 -2.68 -0.48
N LEU A 98 -11.11 -2.21 -0.23
CA LEU A 98 -12.34 -2.86 -0.70
C LEU A 98 -12.78 -2.34 -2.06
N SER A 99 -12.58 -1.05 -2.32
CA SER A 99 -12.85 -0.44 -3.63
C SER A 99 -12.07 0.84 -3.81
N VAL A 100 -11.83 1.22 -5.08
CA VAL A 100 -11.11 2.44 -5.45
C VAL A 100 -11.96 3.23 -6.45
N GLY A 101 -12.39 4.42 -6.06
CA GLY A 101 -13.07 5.38 -6.92
C GLY A 101 -12.11 6.42 -7.50
N LYS A 102 -12.66 7.44 -8.18
CA LYS A 102 -11.86 8.50 -8.83
C LYS A 102 -11.12 9.41 -7.84
N LYS A 103 -11.72 9.67 -6.67
CA LYS A 103 -11.20 10.62 -5.66
C LYS A 103 -11.00 10.02 -4.28
N HIS A 104 -11.52 8.81 -4.07
CA HIS A 104 -11.50 8.14 -2.78
C HIS A 104 -11.29 6.64 -2.96
N LEU A 105 -10.73 6.01 -1.94
CA LEU A 105 -10.78 4.56 -1.76
C LEU A 105 -11.63 4.23 -0.54
N VAL A 106 -12.11 2.99 -0.47
CA VAL A 106 -12.77 2.41 0.71
C VAL A 106 -11.80 1.43 1.34
N LEU A 107 -11.41 1.71 2.59
CA LEU A 107 -10.50 0.87 3.38
C LEU A 107 -11.27 0.26 4.54
N HIS A 108 -11.15 -1.05 4.74
CA HIS A 108 -11.47 -1.67 6.02
C HIS A 108 -10.20 -1.67 6.86
N ALA A 109 -10.13 -0.78 7.83
CA ALA A 109 -8.92 -0.57 8.61
C ALA A 109 -8.81 -1.55 9.77
N ILE A 110 -7.58 -1.82 10.18
CA ILE A 110 -7.21 -2.51 11.41
C ILE A 110 -6.88 -1.43 12.45
N ALA A 111 -7.47 -1.54 13.64
CA ALA A 111 -7.22 -0.67 14.77
C ALA A 111 -5.89 -1.03 15.45
N GLY A 112 -5.40 -0.15 16.34
CA GLY A 112 -4.10 -0.32 17.01
C GLY A 112 -3.99 -1.56 17.91
N ASP A 113 -5.12 -2.16 18.28
CA ASP A 113 -5.20 -3.41 19.04
C ASP A 113 -5.24 -4.67 18.14
N GLY A 114 -5.12 -4.51 16.82
CA GLY A 114 -5.16 -5.61 15.86
C GLY A 114 -6.57 -6.08 15.50
N THR A 115 -7.62 -5.42 16.02
CA THR A 115 -9.02 -5.70 15.64
C THR A 115 -9.39 -4.96 14.36
N TRP A 116 -10.34 -5.49 13.60
CA TRP A 116 -10.90 -4.77 12.47
C TRP A 116 -11.86 -3.69 12.94
N ALA A 117 -11.81 -2.53 12.32
CA ALA A 117 -12.78 -1.46 12.57
C ALA A 117 -14.21 -1.98 12.35
N ALA A 118 -15.17 -1.42 13.09
CA ALA A 118 -16.59 -1.83 13.02
C ALA A 118 -17.17 -1.78 11.60
N GLY A 119 -16.61 -0.94 10.73
CA GLY A 119 -16.96 -0.93 9.31
C GLY A 119 -15.89 -0.26 8.45
N PRO A 120 -16.02 -0.39 7.13
CA PRO A 120 -15.11 0.26 6.20
C PRO A 120 -15.33 1.78 6.15
N GLY A 121 -14.25 2.51 5.88
CA GLY A 121 -14.26 3.96 5.78
C GLY A 121 -13.70 4.49 4.47
N ARG A 122 -14.17 5.66 4.04
CA ARG A 122 -13.64 6.35 2.86
C ARG A 122 -12.36 7.10 3.20
N ARG A 123 -11.39 7.11 2.27
CA ARG A 123 -10.15 7.88 2.35
C ARG A 123 -9.96 8.67 1.06
N ALA A 124 -9.66 9.96 1.18
CA ALA A 124 -9.41 10.81 0.02
C ALA A 124 -8.03 10.51 -0.57
N LEU A 125 -7.97 10.20 -1.86
CA LEU A 125 -6.71 9.86 -2.54
C LEU A 125 -5.69 11.01 -2.50
N ALA A 126 -6.17 12.26 -2.54
CA ALA A 126 -5.31 13.43 -2.51
C ALA A 126 -4.48 13.59 -1.23
N ARG A 127 -4.87 12.92 -0.13
CA ARG A 127 -4.17 12.94 1.17
C ARG A 127 -3.20 11.78 1.37
N ILE A 128 -3.16 10.84 0.44
CA ILE A 128 -2.27 9.68 0.52
C ILE A 128 -0.93 10.09 -0.08
N GLU A 129 0.14 9.88 0.68
CA GLU A 129 1.51 10.23 0.28
C GLU A 129 2.34 8.99 -0.05
N ARG A 130 2.06 7.92 0.69
CA ARG A 130 2.67 6.62 0.48
C ARG A 130 1.64 5.50 0.65
N VAL A 131 1.79 4.48 -0.16
CA VAL A 131 1.11 3.19 0.01
C VAL A 131 2.16 2.09 0.01
N SER A 132 2.26 1.34 1.09
CA SER A 132 3.11 0.16 1.17
C SER A 132 2.26 -1.11 1.23
N PHE A 133 2.71 -2.18 0.59
CA PHE A 133 2.09 -3.49 0.65
C PHE A 133 3.15 -4.59 0.50
N GLY A 134 2.78 -5.81 0.88
CA GLY A 134 3.75 -6.87 1.08
C GLY A 134 4.64 -6.62 2.30
N GLY A 135 5.73 -7.36 2.41
CA GLY A 135 6.67 -7.23 3.53
C GLY A 135 6.24 -7.95 4.80
N ARG A 136 7.25 -8.14 5.66
CA ARG A 136 7.13 -8.96 6.88
C ARG A 136 6.19 -8.34 7.91
N TYR A 137 6.15 -7.01 8.00
CA TYR A 137 5.25 -6.32 8.92
C TYR A 137 3.78 -6.59 8.59
N LEU A 138 3.36 -6.38 7.34
CA LEU A 138 1.98 -6.62 6.92
C LEU A 138 1.65 -8.12 6.91
N ALA A 139 2.60 -8.99 6.56
CA ALA A 139 2.43 -10.43 6.69
C ALA A 139 2.23 -10.87 8.15
N ALA A 140 2.94 -10.26 9.10
CA ALA A 140 2.75 -10.53 10.52
C ALA A 140 1.37 -10.09 11.01
N ILE A 141 0.90 -8.90 10.60
CA ILE A 141 -0.47 -8.45 10.90
C ILE A 141 -1.50 -9.40 10.31
N GLN A 142 -1.31 -9.85 9.07
CA GLN A 142 -2.24 -10.78 8.44
C GLN A 142 -2.29 -12.14 9.14
N ARG A 143 -1.15 -12.59 9.69
CA ARG A 143 -1.02 -13.89 10.37
C ARG A 143 -1.50 -13.87 11.82
N PHE A 144 -1.20 -12.79 12.56
CA PHE A 144 -1.40 -12.72 14.01
C PHE A 144 -2.51 -11.74 14.43
N GLY A 145 -2.96 -10.87 13.52
CA GLY A 145 -4.12 -10.02 13.73
C GLY A 145 -5.43 -10.81 13.68
N HIS A 146 -6.54 -10.13 13.99
CA HIS A 146 -7.84 -10.76 13.90
C HIS A 146 -8.15 -11.21 12.45
N PRO A 147 -8.88 -12.33 12.28
CA PRO A 147 -9.26 -12.80 10.95
C PRO A 147 -9.99 -11.72 10.16
N THR A 148 -9.66 -11.58 8.88
CA THR A 148 -10.35 -10.64 7.99
C THR A 148 -11.85 -10.93 7.97
N PRO A 149 -12.71 -9.93 8.27
CA PRO A 149 -14.14 -10.10 8.16
C PRO A 149 -14.54 -10.50 6.74
N PRO A 150 -15.57 -11.35 6.57
CA PRO A 150 -16.06 -11.68 5.24
C PRO A 150 -16.46 -10.40 4.52
N ARG A 151 -16.03 -10.25 3.25
CA ARG A 151 -16.45 -9.12 2.41
C ARG A 151 -17.97 -9.19 2.28
N SER A 152 -18.68 -8.22 2.83
CA SER A 152 -20.12 -8.08 2.59
C SER A 152 -20.32 -7.78 1.11
N THR A 153 -20.67 -8.80 0.34
CA THR A 153 -21.25 -8.62 -0.99
C THR A 153 -22.53 -7.82 -0.80
N GLY A 154 -22.55 -6.58 -1.28
CA GLY A 154 -23.53 -5.58 -0.90
C GLY A 154 -24.97 -6.08 -0.89
N THR A 155 -25.62 -5.97 0.26
CA THR A 155 -27.05 -5.67 0.29
C THR A 155 -27.15 -4.17 0.04
N SER A 156 -27.65 -3.75 -1.12
CA SER A 156 -28.05 -2.37 -1.33
C SER A 156 -28.91 -1.90 -0.15
N PRO A 157 -28.73 -0.67 0.37
CA PRO A 157 -29.72 -0.13 1.30
C PRO A 157 -31.09 -0.14 0.59
N PRO A 158 -32.18 -0.49 1.30
CA PRO A 158 -33.51 -0.50 0.71
C PRO A 158 -33.83 0.89 0.18
N ASP A 159 -34.34 0.94 -1.07
CA ASP A 159 -34.87 2.17 -1.66
C ASP A 159 -35.87 2.82 -0.69
N PRO A 160 -35.78 4.13 -0.42
CA PRO A 160 -36.85 4.82 0.26
C PRO A 160 -38.10 4.76 -0.64
N HIS A 161 -39.08 3.97 -0.22
CA HIS A 161 -40.41 3.89 -0.81
C HIS A 161 -41.13 5.27 -0.76
N PRO A 162 -42.04 5.52 -1.71
CA PRO A 162 -42.49 6.84 -2.17
C PRO A 162 -43.24 7.69 -1.15
#